data_AF-A0A1I3Q464-F1
#
_entry.id   AF-A0A1I3Q464-F1
#
_cell.length_a   1.000
_cell.length_b   1.000
_cell.length_c   1.000
_cell.angle_alpha   90.00
_cell.angle_beta   90.00
_cell.angle_gamma   90.00
#
_symmetry.space_group_name_H-M   'P 1'
#
loop_
_entity.id
_entity.type
_entity.pdbx_description
1 polymer ?
#
loop_
_entity_poly.entity_id
_entity_poly.type
_entity_poly.pdbx_seq_one_letter_code
_entity_poly.pdbx_strand_id
1 'polypeptide(L)'
;MTDTDALYAVSPLDGRYGSRTAPLSPYASEAALMRARVRVEVEYLLALADCKATPLEIGSNERDQLRGLYRHFAEEDARLIKKLETEGHAGFEATNHDVKAVEYFVRHRLPDDSDASAWIHFGLTSEDVNNLAHRLLVQDAVSEVLLPELYELRNALAEMAREHRDLPMLARTHGQPATPTTFGKEMAVYASRLARSTGRIHAAVDNLRGKLGGASGTYAAHEAAYPDVDWQVFAEEFVTGLGLEFEPLTTQVNPCDDLAALFDAIRGANDALLDLDLDMWLYVSDRYLGQQAVEGETGSSTMPHKVNPIDFENSEGNLSKANSDLTFLADYITSSRLQRDLSDSTVKRNVGAAFAHCLIGYTKTAAGLEKVVPNETVMREDLESTPEIVGEAVQTILRREGQEDAYEQVKDLTRGKDVTLEDFRELFDDLDVDESVREELRELTPAGYTGVADDLVDDLE
;
A
#
# COMPACT_ATOMS: atom_id res chain seq x y z
N MET A 1 -13.56 26.22 7.10
CA MET A 1 -14.22 24.92 6.91
C MET A 1 -15.51 24.96 7.69
N THR A 2 -16.64 24.60 7.09
CA THR A 2 -17.87 24.40 7.86
C THR A 2 -17.67 23.15 8.71
N ASP A 3 -18.07 23.24 9.98
CA ASP A 3 -18.14 22.12 10.93
C ASP A 3 -19.30 21.21 10.48
N THR A 4 -19.06 20.50 9.37
CA THR A 4 -20.07 19.67 8.73
C THR A 4 -19.95 18.28 9.34
N ASP A 5 -20.99 17.87 10.07
CA ASP A 5 -21.09 16.54 10.65
C ASP A 5 -20.79 15.46 9.58
N ALA A 6 -19.98 14.47 9.95
CA ALA A 6 -19.51 13.37 9.10
C ALA A 6 -20.66 12.64 8.37
N LEU A 7 -21.88 12.67 8.92
CA LEU A 7 -23.08 12.13 8.27
C LEU A 7 -23.48 12.86 6.97
N TYR A 8 -23.02 14.10 6.78
CA TYR A 8 -23.25 14.91 5.58
C TYR A 8 -22.02 14.98 4.66
N ALA A 9 -20.94 14.26 4.97
CA ALA A 9 -19.78 14.19 4.10
C ALA A 9 -20.17 13.56 2.75
N VAL A 10 -19.78 14.21 1.65
CA VAL A 10 -20.03 13.70 0.30
C VAL A 10 -19.19 12.45 0.03
N SER A 11 -17.95 12.45 0.49
CA SER A 11 -17.06 11.30 0.41
C SER A 11 -17.27 10.39 1.63
N PRO A 12 -17.39 9.06 1.44
CA PRO A 12 -17.44 8.15 2.58
C PRO A 12 -16.10 8.10 3.33
N LEU A 13 -15.00 8.54 2.71
CA LEU A 13 -13.67 8.60 3.32
C LEU A 13 -13.63 9.56 4.51
N ASP A 14 -14.40 10.66 4.45
CA ASP A 14 -14.50 11.65 5.54
C ASP A 14 -15.77 11.46 6.38
N GLY A 15 -16.67 10.56 5.94
CA GLY A 15 -17.93 10.24 6.60
C GLY A 15 -17.89 8.87 7.28
N ARG A 16 -18.52 7.88 6.64
CA ARG A 16 -18.64 6.49 7.14
C ARG A 16 -17.31 5.89 7.59
N TYR A 17 -16.22 6.19 6.90
CA TYR A 17 -14.88 5.67 7.16
C TYR A 17 -13.95 6.70 7.81
N GLY A 18 -14.45 7.88 8.19
CA GLY A 18 -13.63 8.99 8.71
C GLY A 18 -12.75 8.61 9.89
N SER A 19 -13.22 7.74 10.80
CA SER A 19 -12.40 7.26 11.93
C SER A 19 -11.24 6.36 11.49
N ARG A 20 -11.40 5.61 10.40
CA ARG A 20 -10.36 4.73 9.84
C ARG A 20 -9.34 5.50 9.01
N THR A 21 -9.77 6.57 8.35
CA THR A 21 -8.91 7.40 7.49
C THR A 21 -8.24 8.54 8.26
N ALA A 22 -8.69 8.83 9.49
CA ALA A 22 -8.12 9.87 10.36
C ALA A 22 -6.59 9.85 10.50
N PRO A 23 -5.90 8.68 10.60
CA PRO A 23 -4.44 8.64 10.63
C PRO A 23 -3.74 9.27 9.42
N LEU A 24 -4.42 9.38 8.27
CA LEU A 24 -3.88 10.03 7.07
C LEU A 24 -4.06 11.55 7.10
N SER A 25 -4.96 12.10 7.92
CA SER A 25 -5.26 13.55 7.95
C SER A 25 -4.02 14.45 8.16
N PRO A 26 -3.04 14.08 9.01
CA PRO A 26 -1.79 14.81 9.15
C PRO A 26 -0.92 14.86 7.88
N TYR A 27 -1.23 14.08 6.85
CA TYR A 27 -0.45 13.98 5.61
C TYR A 27 -1.25 14.29 4.34
N ALA A 28 -2.54 13.97 4.33
CA ALA A 28 -3.41 13.97 3.15
C ALA A 28 -4.41 15.16 3.09
N SER A 29 -4.40 16.05 4.09
CA SER A 29 -5.33 17.18 4.17
C SER A 29 -4.78 18.48 3.58
N GLU A 30 -5.66 19.46 3.33
CA GLU A 30 -5.24 20.81 2.94
C GLU A 30 -4.35 21.47 4.01
N ALA A 31 -4.66 21.24 5.29
CA ALA A 31 -3.84 21.71 6.41
C ALA A 31 -2.44 21.05 6.42
N ALA A 32 -2.35 19.75 6.11
CA ALA A 32 -1.08 19.06 5.97
C ALA A 32 -0.23 19.65 4.83
N LEU A 33 -0.86 19.93 3.67
CA LEU A 33 -0.20 20.60 2.55
C LEU A 33 0.30 22.00 2.92
N MET A 34 -0.50 22.78 3.66
CA MET A 34 -0.06 24.08 4.19
C MET A 34 1.14 23.93 5.12
N ARG A 35 1.09 23.00 6.09
CA ARG A 35 2.21 22.72 7.01
C ARG A 35 3.50 22.36 6.27
N ALA A 36 3.41 21.47 5.28
CA ALA A 36 4.57 21.03 4.51
C ALA A 36 5.15 22.17 3.65
N ARG A 37 4.31 23.03 3.07
CA ARG A 37 4.76 24.23 2.36
C ARG A 37 5.47 25.21 3.29
N VAL A 38 4.95 25.43 4.50
CA VAL A 38 5.64 26.23 5.54
C VAL A 38 7.00 25.62 5.87
N ARG A 39 7.09 24.29 6.03
CA ARG A 39 8.37 23.59 6.27
C ARG A 39 9.38 23.88 5.16
N VAL A 40 8.98 23.73 3.90
CA VAL A 40 9.88 23.94 2.76
C VAL A 40 10.34 25.40 2.67
N GLU A 41 9.44 26.37 2.80
CA GLU A 41 9.77 27.81 2.78
C GLU A 41 10.72 28.19 3.93
N VAL A 42 10.44 27.70 5.14
CA VAL A 42 11.27 27.97 6.31
C VAL A 42 12.66 27.36 6.15
N GLU A 43 12.76 26.07 5.82
CA GLU A 43 14.08 25.45 5.68
C GLU A 43 14.86 26.05 4.50
N TYR A 44 14.20 26.48 3.42
CA TYR A 44 14.86 27.18 2.32
C TYR A 44 15.42 28.54 2.74
N LEU A 45 14.64 29.32 3.50
CA LEU A 45 15.12 30.58 4.08
C LEU A 45 16.34 30.37 4.99
N LEU A 46 16.32 29.31 5.80
CA LEU A 46 17.45 28.96 6.65
C LEU A 46 18.67 28.51 5.84
N ALA A 47 18.49 27.75 4.76
CA ALA A 47 19.56 27.36 3.85
C ALA A 47 20.19 28.57 3.15
N LEU A 48 19.38 29.56 2.75
CA LEU A 48 19.89 30.83 2.22
C LEU A 48 20.71 31.61 3.25
N ALA A 49 20.29 31.60 4.53
CA ALA A 49 21.05 32.22 5.62
C ALA A 49 22.37 31.49 5.92
N ASP A 50 22.47 30.20 5.60
CA ASP A 50 23.70 29.41 5.69
C ASP A 50 24.61 29.59 4.46
N CYS A 51 24.08 30.13 3.36
CA CYS A 51 24.83 30.45 2.16
C CYS A 51 25.66 31.74 2.36
N LYS A 52 26.99 31.59 2.41
CA LYS A 52 27.95 32.68 2.64
C LYS A 52 27.88 33.85 1.64
N ALA A 53 27.29 33.63 0.47
CA ALA A 53 27.15 34.66 -0.56
C ALA A 53 25.99 35.62 -0.25
N THR A 54 25.03 35.21 0.58
CA THR A 54 23.92 36.06 0.98
C THR A 54 24.30 36.90 2.20
N PRO A 55 23.78 38.14 2.34
CA PRO A 55 23.92 38.93 3.55
C PRO A 55 22.87 38.55 4.63
N LEU A 56 22.09 37.48 4.42
CA LEU A 56 21.01 37.08 5.33
C LEU A 56 21.60 36.41 6.57
N GLU A 57 21.39 37.01 7.73
CA GLU A 57 21.79 36.44 9.03
C GLU A 57 20.55 36.08 9.84
N ILE A 58 20.43 34.79 10.23
CA ILE A 58 19.35 34.31 11.11
C ILE A 58 19.98 33.62 12.31
N GLY A 59 19.84 34.24 13.49
CA GLY A 59 20.39 33.74 14.76
C GLY A 59 19.65 32.50 15.29
N SER A 60 20.30 31.72 16.16
CA SER A 60 19.78 30.42 16.63
C SER A 60 18.35 30.48 17.19
N ASN A 61 18.04 31.50 17.99
CA ASN A 61 16.70 31.65 18.58
C ASN A 61 15.63 31.91 17.51
N GLU A 62 15.94 32.69 16.48
CA GLU A 62 15.03 32.97 15.37
C GLU A 62 14.85 31.73 14.49
N ARG A 63 15.91 30.93 14.28
CA ARG A 63 15.81 29.63 13.59
C ARG A 63 14.84 28.68 14.29
N ASP A 64 14.90 28.61 15.62
CA ASP A 64 14.00 27.76 16.40
C ASP A 64 12.55 28.27 16.34
N GLN A 65 12.34 29.59 16.36
CA GLN A 65 11.02 30.20 16.18
C GLN A 65 10.44 29.90 14.79
N LEU A 66 11.24 30.06 13.74
CA LEU A 66 10.86 29.76 12.36
C LEU A 66 10.49 28.28 12.19
N ARG A 67 11.30 27.37 12.72
CA ARG A 67 11.00 25.93 12.70
C ARG A 67 9.77 25.58 13.53
N GLY A 68 9.51 26.33 14.59
CA GLY A 68 8.29 26.26 15.38
C GLY A 68 7.01 26.42 14.53
N LEU A 69 7.07 27.21 13.44
CA LEU A 69 5.92 27.46 12.57
C LEU A 69 5.36 26.20 11.91
N TYR A 70 6.21 25.23 11.55
CA TYR A 70 5.75 23.96 10.98
C TYR A 70 5.73 22.82 12.01
N ARG A 71 6.58 22.87 13.06
CA ARG A 71 6.62 21.84 14.13
C ARG A 71 5.44 21.91 15.09
N HIS A 72 4.88 23.10 15.28
CA HIS A 72 3.72 23.35 16.15
C HIS A 72 2.51 23.87 15.37
N PHE A 73 2.46 23.57 14.07
CA PHE A 73 1.41 24.02 13.17
C PHE A 73 0.05 23.48 13.63
N ALA A 74 -0.90 24.38 13.85
CA ALA A 74 -2.22 24.08 14.38
C ALA A 74 -3.35 24.49 13.41
N GLU A 75 -4.58 24.17 13.78
CA GLU A 75 -5.76 24.50 12.98
C GLU A 75 -5.89 26.02 12.76
N GLU A 76 -5.56 26.81 13.77
CA GLU A 76 -5.58 28.27 13.71
C GLU A 76 -4.63 28.81 12.63
N ASP A 77 -3.46 28.17 12.45
CA ASP A 77 -2.50 28.52 11.41
C ASP A 77 -3.07 28.23 10.02
N ALA A 78 -3.67 27.05 9.83
CA ALA A 78 -4.34 26.68 8.58
C ALA A 78 -5.49 27.66 8.25
N ARG A 79 -6.30 28.01 9.25
CA ARG A 79 -7.37 29.01 9.09
C ARG A 79 -6.83 30.38 8.73
N LEU A 80 -5.70 30.80 9.31
CA LEU A 80 -5.05 32.07 8.98
C LEU A 80 -4.52 32.07 7.55
N ILE A 81 -3.84 31.00 7.10
CA ILE A 81 -3.39 30.87 5.71
C ILE A 81 -4.59 30.92 4.76
N LYS A 82 -5.69 30.21 5.07
CA LYS A 82 -6.90 30.27 4.25
C LYS A 82 -7.49 31.67 4.19
N LYS A 83 -7.48 32.40 5.31
CA LYS A 83 -7.94 33.79 5.36
C LYS A 83 -7.06 34.71 4.50
N LEU A 84 -5.74 34.56 4.56
CA LEU A 84 -4.80 35.27 3.68
C LEU A 84 -5.06 34.98 2.19
N GLU A 85 -5.47 33.75 1.87
CA GLU A 85 -5.82 33.37 0.50
C GLU A 85 -7.11 34.05 0.01
N THR A 86 -8.19 34.02 0.82
CA THR A 86 -9.54 34.36 0.34
C THR A 86 -10.01 35.77 0.69
N GLU A 87 -9.55 36.33 1.82
CA GLU A 87 -10.04 37.60 2.36
C GLU A 87 -8.93 38.64 2.55
N GLY A 88 -7.69 38.20 2.69
CA GLY A 88 -6.57 39.03 3.15
C GLY A 88 -6.54 39.15 4.68
N HIS A 89 -5.39 39.57 5.22
CA HIS A 89 -5.20 39.73 6.66
C HIS A 89 -4.04 40.68 6.98
N ALA A 90 -4.16 41.47 8.06
CA ALA A 90 -3.07 42.29 8.60
C ALA A 90 -2.28 43.13 7.57
N GLY A 91 -2.98 43.77 6.62
CA GLY A 91 -2.36 44.60 5.58
C GLY A 91 -1.95 43.85 4.30
N PHE A 92 -2.06 42.51 4.29
CA PHE A 92 -1.95 41.71 3.08
C PHE A 92 -3.29 41.58 2.37
N GLU A 93 -3.34 41.90 1.07
CA GLU A 93 -4.52 41.65 0.22
C GLU A 93 -4.72 40.14 -0.02
N ALA A 94 -5.95 39.74 -0.34
CA ALA A 94 -6.30 38.37 -0.69
C ALA A 94 -5.47 37.89 -1.90
N THR A 95 -4.77 36.77 -1.75
CA THR A 95 -3.85 36.32 -2.80
C THR A 95 -4.55 35.60 -3.95
N ASN A 96 -5.69 34.94 -3.68
CA ASN A 96 -6.30 33.94 -4.56
C ASN A 96 -5.29 32.89 -5.07
N HIS A 97 -4.22 32.67 -4.30
CA HIS A 97 -3.11 31.77 -4.61
C HIS A 97 -2.55 31.20 -3.31
N ASP A 98 -2.66 29.89 -3.15
CA ASP A 98 -2.35 29.16 -1.91
C ASP A 98 -0.88 29.29 -1.46
N VAL A 99 0.11 29.11 -2.34
CA VAL A 99 1.53 29.27 -1.98
C VAL A 99 1.86 30.72 -1.60
N LYS A 100 1.28 31.71 -2.27
CA LYS A 100 1.46 33.13 -1.91
C LYS A 100 0.87 33.45 -0.53
N ALA A 101 -0.21 32.77 -0.14
CA ALA A 101 -0.77 32.91 1.21
C ALA A 101 0.16 32.30 2.28
N VAL A 102 0.87 31.21 1.96
CA VAL A 102 1.93 30.65 2.82
C VAL A 102 3.10 31.62 2.96
N GLU A 103 3.56 32.24 1.87
CA GLU A 103 4.59 33.28 1.91
C GLU A 103 4.20 34.43 2.86
N TYR A 104 2.95 34.92 2.75
CA TYR A 104 2.43 35.96 3.64
C TYR A 104 2.29 35.50 5.08
N PHE A 105 1.93 34.24 5.32
CA PHE A 105 1.88 33.68 6.67
C PHE A 105 3.25 33.67 7.33
N VAL A 106 4.30 33.22 6.63
CA VAL A 106 5.67 33.21 7.16
C VAL A 106 6.14 34.65 7.41
N ARG A 107 5.87 35.58 6.47
CA ARG A 107 6.18 37.01 6.66
C ARG A 107 5.48 37.62 7.87
N HIS A 108 4.20 37.33 8.06
CA HIS A 108 3.42 37.82 9.19
C HIS A 108 3.93 37.32 10.55
N ARG A 109 4.70 36.22 10.55
CA ARG A 109 5.31 35.64 11.76
C ARG A 109 6.73 36.14 12.04
N LEU A 110 7.32 36.90 11.12
CA LEU A 110 8.58 37.59 11.33
C LEU A 110 8.35 38.93 12.06
N PRO A 111 9.35 39.44 12.81
CA PRO A 111 9.36 40.83 13.26
C PRO A 111 9.22 41.82 12.10
N ASP A 112 8.53 42.95 12.32
CA ASP A 112 8.30 43.98 11.30
C ASP A 112 9.60 44.57 10.72
N ASP A 113 10.69 44.54 11.48
CA ASP A 113 12.03 45.01 11.13
C ASP A 113 12.98 43.88 10.67
N SER A 114 12.48 42.67 10.46
CA SER A 114 13.31 41.54 10.00
C SER A 114 13.66 41.67 8.51
N ASP A 115 14.95 41.73 8.23
CA ASP A 115 15.49 41.71 6.86
C ASP A 115 15.15 40.40 6.12
N ALA A 116 14.82 39.32 6.83
CA ALA A 116 14.47 38.01 6.27
C ALA A 116 13.18 38.03 5.43
N SER A 117 12.30 39.02 5.62
CA SER A 117 11.03 39.12 4.89
C SER A 117 11.20 39.18 3.36
N ALA A 118 12.26 39.85 2.89
CA ALA A 118 12.60 39.94 1.47
C ALA A 118 13.19 38.65 0.88
N TRP A 119 13.60 37.71 1.74
CA TRP A 119 14.25 36.45 1.37
C TRP A 119 13.29 35.26 1.35
N ILE A 120 12.10 35.40 1.93
CA ILE A 120 11.04 34.39 1.83
C ILE A 120 10.66 34.23 0.35
N HIS A 121 10.64 32.99 -0.12
CA HIS A 121 10.39 32.62 -1.52
C HIS A 121 11.42 33.18 -2.53
N PHE A 122 12.63 33.53 -2.09
CA PHE A 122 13.66 34.13 -2.95
C PHE A 122 14.04 33.21 -4.13
N GLY A 123 13.86 33.68 -5.36
CA GLY A 123 14.18 32.95 -6.60
C GLY A 123 13.28 31.74 -6.91
N LEU A 124 12.43 31.33 -5.96
CA LEU A 124 11.58 30.16 -6.10
C LEU A 124 10.42 30.40 -7.07
N THR A 125 9.90 29.30 -7.60
CA THR A 125 8.52 29.23 -8.12
C THR A 125 7.65 28.41 -7.17
N SER A 126 6.33 28.59 -7.23
CA SER A 126 5.36 27.83 -6.42
C SER A 126 5.58 26.32 -6.46
N GLU A 127 6.04 25.77 -7.60
CA GLU A 127 6.32 24.34 -7.72
C GLU A 127 7.63 23.88 -7.10
N ASP A 128 8.61 24.75 -6.85
CA ASP A 128 9.75 24.37 -5.99
C ASP A 128 9.24 23.98 -4.60
N VAL A 129 8.24 24.71 -4.09
CA VAL A 129 7.62 24.42 -2.79
C VAL A 129 6.66 23.23 -2.87
N ASN A 130 5.74 23.21 -3.83
CA ASN A 130 4.70 22.17 -3.92
C ASN A 130 5.28 20.77 -4.13
N ASN A 131 6.26 20.62 -5.03
CA ASN A 131 6.77 19.29 -5.35
C ASN A 131 7.48 18.64 -4.15
N LEU A 132 8.19 19.43 -3.35
CA LEU A 132 8.86 18.98 -2.13
C LEU A 132 7.84 18.70 -1.03
N ALA A 133 6.87 19.61 -0.84
CA ALA A 133 5.81 19.43 0.14
C ALA A 133 5.00 18.15 -0.10
N HIS A 134 4.61 17.87 -1.36
CA HIS A 134 3.89 16.63 -1.69
C HIS A 134 4.70 15.37 -1.36
N ARG A 135 6.01 15.36 -1.64
CA ARG A 135 6.86 14.19 -1.39
C ARG A 135 7.07 13.93 0.09
N LEU A 136 7.32 14.97 0.88
CA LEU A 136 7.39 14.85 2.33
C LEU A 136 6.11 14.24 2.90
N LEU A 137 4.94 14.70 2.44
CA LEU A 137 3.67 14.17 2.90
C LEU A 137 3.40 12.73 2.44
N VAL A 138 3.74 12.40 1.20
CA VAL A 138 3.58 11.05 0.66
C VAL A 138 4.52 10.06 1.35
N GLN A 139 5.78 10.44 1.56
CA GLN A 139 6.78 9.66 2.29
C GLN A 139 6.28 9.31 3.69
N ASP A 140 5.82 10.31 4.45
CA ASP A 140 5.34 10.11 5.81
C ASP A 140 4.02 9.31 5.82
N ALA A 141 3.07 9.60 4.92
CA ALA A 141 1.81 8.85 4.82
C ALA A 141 2.04 7.36 4.55
N VAL A 142 2.98 7.03 3.65
CA VAL A 142 3.28 5.63 3.33
C VAL A 142 4.05 4.98 4.47
N SER A 143 5.08 5.64 5.00
CA SER A 143 5.99 5.06 5.99
C SER A 143 5.37 4.91 7.37
N GLU A 144 4.55 5.89 7.79
CA GLU A 144 3.99 5.94 9.13
C GLU A 144 2.57 5.37 9.22
N VAL A 145 1.87 5.21 8.09
CA VAL A 145 0.48 4.73 8.08
C VAL A 145 0.29 3.46 7.26
N LEU A 146 0.66 3.47 5.97
CA LEU A 146 0.33 2.32 5.09
C LEU A 146 1.25 1.11 5.29
N LEU A 147 2.57 1.31 5.35
CA LEU A 147 3.53 0.23 5.52
C LEU A 147 3.36 -0.55 6.83
N PRO A 148 3.12 0.10 7.99
CA PRO A 148 2.83 -0.62 9.24
C PRO A 148 1.68 -1.61 9.10
N GLU A 149 0.56 -1.21 8.50
CA GLU A 149 -0.61 -2.09 8.29
C GLU A 149 -0.28 -3.29 7.38
N LEU A 150 0.51 -3.07 6.33
CA LEU A 150 0.98 -4.15 5.46
C LEU A 150 1.95 -5.10 6.17
N TYR A 151 2.79 -4.59 7.08
CA TYR A 151 3.67 -5.43 7.90
C TYR A 151 2.89 -6.29 8.88
N GLU A 152 1.87 -5.72 9.54
CA GLU A 152 0.98 -6.48 10.43
C GLU A 152 0.25 -7.59 9.66
N LEU A 153 -0.33 -7.28 8.49
CA LEU A 153 -0.97 -8.28 7.62
C LEU A 153 -0.01 -9.40 7.21
N ARG A 154 1.20 -9.04 6.77
CA ARG A 154 2.24 -10.03 6.42
C ARG A 154 2.57 -10.92 7.61
N ASN A 155 2.73 -10.34 8.80
CA ASN A 155 3.07 -11.09 10.01
C ASN A 155 1.94 -12.03 10.42
N ALA A 156 0.68 -11.55 10.39
CA ALA A 156 -0.49 -12.37 10.70
C ALA A 156 -0.62 -13.57 9.74
N LEU A 157 -0.41 -13.36 8.44
CA LEU A 157 -0.40 -14.44 7.45
C LEU A 157 0.76 -15.42 7.68
N ALA A 158 1.94 -14.93 8.05
CA ALA A 158 3.09 -15.78 8.36
C ALA A 158 2.89 -16.58 9.66
N GLU A 159 2.20 -16.01 10.65
CA GLU A 159 1.82 -16.72 11.88
C GLU A 159 0.79 -17.81 11.56
N MET A 160 -0.28 -17.48 10.84
CA MET A 160 -1.29 -18.45 10.38
C MET A 160 -0.68 -19.56 9.52
N ALA A 161 0.30 -19.21 8.68
CA ALA A 161 1.04 -20.18 7.88
C ALA A 161 1.78 -21.20 8.74
N ARG A 162 2.46 -20.75 9.81
CA ARG A 162 3.19 -21.61 10.75
C ARG A 162 2.27 -22.41 11.65
N GLU A 163 1.16 -21.82 12.10
CA GLU A 163 0.19 -22.48 12.96
C GLU A 163 -0.49 -23.66 12.24
N HIS A 164 -0.79 -23.50 10.96
CA HIS A 164 -1.52 -24.49 10.15
C HIS A 164 -0.66 -25.12 9.06
N ARG A 165 0.66 -25.19 9.28
CA ARG A 165 1.64 -25.66 8.28
C ARG A 165 1.38 -27.08 7.79
N ASP A 166 0.87 -27.94 8.67
CA ASP A 166 0.58 -29.36 8.43
C ASP A 166 -0.91 -29.65 8.17
N LEU A 167 -1.80 -28.64 8.16
CA LEU A 167 -3.24 -28.81 7.95
C LEU A 167 -3.57 -29.15 6.48
N PRO A 168 -3.89 -30.40 6.12
CA PRO A 168 -4.09 -30.79 4.73
C PRO A 168 -5.38 -30.17 4.17
N MET A 169 -5.31 -29.72 2.92
CA MET A 169 -6.39 -29.06 2.22
C MET A 169 -6.47 -29.57 0.78
N LEU A 170 -7.67 -29.87 0.30
CA LEU A 170 -7.88 -30.18 -1.12
C LEU A 170 -7.62 -28.92 -1.95
N ALA A 171 -6.63 -28.97 -2.83
CA ALA A 171 -6.38 -27.85 -3.74
C ALA A 171 -7.45 -27.79 -4.82
N ARG A 172 -7.64 -26.59 -5.39
CA ARG A 172 -8.51 -26.39 -6.56
C ARG A 172 -7.74 -25.76 -7.70
N THR A 173 -7.76 -26.40 -8.88
CA THR A 173 -7.27 -25.82 -10.13
C THR A 173 -8.39 -25.78 -11.15
N HIS A 174 -8.59 -24.63 -11.81
CA HIS A 174 -9.80 -24.38 -12.61
C HIS A 174 -11.12 -24.60 -11.82
N GLY A 175 -11.08 -24.42 -10.50
CA GLY A 175 -12.19 -24.71 -9.58
C GLY A 175 -12.50 -26.20 -9.37
N GLN A 176 -11.68 -27.10 -9.91
CA GLN A 176 -11.83 -28.55 -9.77
C GLN A 176 -10.87 -29.11 -8.71
N PRO A 177 -11.23 -30.21 -8.02
CA PRO A 177 -10.32 -30.92 -7.13
C PRO A 177 -8.97 -31.22 -7.79
N ALA A 178 -7.88 -31.00 -7.04
CA ALA A 178 -6.51 -31.18 -7.49
C ALA A 178 -5.63 -31.75 -6.37
N THR A 179 -4.36 -32.00 -6.70
CA THR A 179 -3.34 -32.50 -5.78
C THR A 179 -3.34 -31.70 -4.46
N PRO A 180 -3.47 -32.36 -3.31
CA PRO A 180 -3.57 -31.70 -2.00
C PRO A 180 -2.41 -30.74 -1.70
N THR A 181 -2.72 -29.75 -0.88
CA THR A 181 -1.80 -28.77 -0.31
C THR A 181 -2.00 -28.70 1.20
N THR A 182 -1.39 -27.73 1.88
CA THR A 182 -1.77 -27.37 3.25
C THR A 182 -2.30 -25.95 3.33
N PHE A 183 -3.24 -25.71 4.25
CA PHE A 183 -3.78 -24.37 4.46
C PHE A 183 -2.66 -23.38 4.83
N GLY A 184 -1.74 -23.80 5.70
CA GLY A 184 -0.60 -22.97 6.09
C GLY A 184 0.31 -22.61 4.92
N LYS A 185 0.59 -23.54 4.01
CA LYS A 185 1.37 -23.25 2.80
C LYS A 185 0.67 -22.23 1.89
N GLU A 186 -0.65 -22.27 1.76
CA GLU A 186 -1.36 -21.24 0.97
C GLU A 186 -1.29 -19.86 1.63
N MET A 187 -1.31 -19.78 2.97
CA MET A 187 -1.09 -18.51 3.68
C MET A 187 0.35 -18.00 3.51
N ALA A 188 1.33 -18.91 3.49
CA ALA A 188 2.73 -18.58 3.23
C ALA A 188 2.93 -17.92 1.86
N VAL A 189 2.17 -18.34 0.83
CA VAL A 189 2.22 -17.72 -0.50
C VAL A 189 1.89 -16.21 -0.42
N TYR A 190 0.84 -15.84 0.31
CA TYR A 190 0.45 -14.44 0.48
C TYR A 190 1.42 -13.65 1.35
N ALA A 191 1.88 -14.22 2.46
CA ALA A 191 2.91 -13.60 3.31
C ALA A 191 4.18 -13.28 2.50
N SER A 192 4.64 -14.24 1.69
CA SER A 192 5.80 -14.09 0.80
C SER A 192 5.60 -13.01 -0.27
N ARG A 193 4.40 -12.92 -0.87
CA ARG A 193 4.05 -11.86 -1.83
C ARG A 193 4.04 -10.48 -1.18
N LEU A 194 3.46 -10.34 0.02
CA LEU A 194 3.47 -9.08 0.77
C LEU A 194 4.87 -8.67 1.22
N ALA A 195 5.74 -9.62 1.59
CA ALA A 195 7.15 -9.32 1.89
C ALA A 195 7.85 -8.66 0.69
N ARG A 196 7.68 -9.22 -0.52
CA ARG A 196 8.22 -8.62 -1.75
C ARG A 196 7.59 -7.26 -2.06
N SER A 197 6.27 -7.12 -1.91
CA SER A 197 5.58 -5.87 -2.21
C SER A 197 5.95 -4.75 -1.23
N THR A 198 6.04 -5.03 0.07
CA THR A 198 6.50 -4.05 1.07
C THR A 198 7.94 -3.61 0.82
N GLY A 199 8.84 -4.53 0.43
CA GLY A 199 10.19 -4.17 0.01
C GLY A 199 10.23 -3.23 -1.21
N ARG A 200 9.36 -3.46 -2.21
CA ARG A 200 9.22 -2.55 -3.37
C ARG A 200 8.68 -1.18 -2.98
N ILE A 201 7.69 -1.12 -2.09
CA ILE A 201 7.12 0.14 -1.59
C ILE A 201 8.20 0.93 -0.83
N HIS A 202 8.94 0.27 0.08
CA HIS A 202 10.02 0.89 0.83
C HIS A 202 11.09 1.48 -0.11
N ALA A 203 11.56 0.69 -1.08
CA ALA A 203 12.50 1.18 -2.08
C ALA A 203 11.94 2.35 -2.91
N ALA A 204 10.66 2.35 -3.25
CA ALA A 204 10.04 3.46 -3.99
C ALA A 204 9.92 4.73 -3.14
N VAL A 205 9.68 4.60 -1.82
CA VAL A 205 9.70 5.73 -0.88
C VAL A 205 11.09 6.33 -0.77
N ASP A 206 12.12 5.50 -0.63
CA ASP A 206 13.52 5.95 -0.53
C ASP A 206 13.99 6.68 -1.81
N ASN A 207 13.42 6.31 -2.96
CA ASN A 207 13.72 6.90 -4.27
C ASN A 207 12.80 8.07 -4.64
N LEU A 208 12.05 8.67 -3.70
CA LEU A 208 11.26 9.88 -3.98
C LEU A 208 12.20 11.06 -4.28
N ARG A 209 11.99 11.74 -5.40
CA ARG A 209 12.94 12.72 -5.96
C ARG A 209 12.37 14.13 -5.98
N GLY A 210 12.92 15.04 -5.20
CA GLY A 210 12.53 16.46 -5.18
C GLY A 210 13.28 17.31 -6.22
N LYS A 211 12.70 18.43 -6.62
CA LYS A 211 13.38 19.44 -7.46
C LYS A 211 13.39 20.82 -6.81
N LEU A 212 14.41 21.60 -7.15
CA LEU A 212 14.48 23.04 -6.93
C LEU A 212 15.22 23.64 -8.13
N GLY A 213 14.54 24.51 -8.90
CA GLY A 213 15.12 25.06 -10.14
C GLY A 213 14.46 26.33 -10.65
N GLY A 214 13.53 26.92 -9.90
CA GLY A 214 12.84 28.15 -10.28
C GLY A 214 11.83 27.96 -11.40
N ALA A 215 11.44 29.08 -12.02
CA ALA A 215 10.26 29.18 -12.89
C ALA A 215 10.23 28.23 -14.12
N SER A 216 11.36 27.76 -14.61
CA SER A 216 11.44 26.84 -15.75
C SER A 216 12.46 25.73 -15.58
N GLY A 217 12.99 25.53 -14.36
CA GLY A 217 14.02 24.52 -14.08
C GLY A 217 15.44 24.93 -14.51
N THR A 218 15.74 26.23 -14.53
CA THR A 218 17.00 26.78 -15.08
C THR A 218 17.76 27.68 -14.12
N TYR A 219 17.26 27.88 -12.89
CA TYR A 219 17.88 28.77 -11.89
C TYR A 219 17.98 30.23 -12.34
N ALA A 220 17.31 30.66 -13.41
CA ALA A 220 17.54 31.96 -14.03
C ALA A 220 17.35 33.16 -13.09
N ALA A 221 16.39 33.09 -12.16
CA ALA A 221 16.17 34.14 -11.16
C ALA A 221 17.28 34.16 -10.10
N HIS A 222 17.72 32.97 -9.66
CA HIS A 222 18.82 32.79 -8.73
C HIS A 222 20.14 33.30 -9.31
N GLU A 223 20.49 32.85 -10.52
CA GLU A 223 21.70 33.23 -11.26
C GLU A 223 21.77 34.74 -11.53
N ALA A 224 20.63 35.36 -11.88
CA ALA A 224 20.58 36.79 -12.12
C ALA A 224 20.86 37.62 -10.86
N ALA A 225 20.52 37.10 -9.67
CA ALA A 225 20.71 37.80 -8.41
C ALA A 225 22.07 37.51 -7.76
N TYR A 226 22.55 36.26 -7.86
CA TYR A 226 23.86 35.83 -7.34
C TYR A 226 24.53 34.88 -8.35
N PRO A 227 25.25 35.41 -9.35
CA PRO A 227 25.89 34.61 -10.41
C PRO A 227 27.13 33.83 -9.94
N ASP A 228 27.68 34.16 -8.78
CA ASP A 228 28.86 33.49 -8.21
C ASP A 228 28.51 32.30 -7.30
N VAL A 229 27.21 32.00 -7.13
CA VAL A 229 26.72 30.86 -6.33
C VAL A 229 26.44 29.68 -7.24
N ASP A 230 26.99 28.50 -6.89
CA ASP A 230 26.61 27.25 -7.55
C ASP A 230 25.22 26.80 -7.08
N TRP A 231 24.19 27.28 -7.79
CA TRP A 231 22.80 27.00 -7.46
C TRP A 231 22.39 25.54 -7.66
N GLN A 232 23.12 24.78 -8.49
CA GLN A 232 22.85 23.37 -8.69
C GLN A 232 23.27 22.57 -7.45
N VAL A 233 24.48 22.84 -6.93
CA VAL A 233 24.96 22.26 -5.67
C VAL A 233 24.08 22.68 -4.49
N PHE A 234 23.73 23.97 -4.39
CA PHE A 234 22.82 24.45 -3.36
C PHE A 234 21.48 23.71 -3.38
N ALA A 235 20.90 23.52 -4.58
CA ALA A 235 19.62 22.83 -4.74
C ALA A 235 19.71 21.35 -4.35
N GLU A 236 20.77 20.66 -4.75
CA GLU A 236 21.02 19.26 -4.38
C GLU A 236 21.17 19.10 -2.86
N GLU A 237 21.99 19.92 -2.22
CA GLU A 237 22.18 19.91 -0.76
C GLU A 237 20.87 20.22 -0.02
N PHE A 238 20.09 21.18 -0.51
CA PHE A 238 18.79 21.52 0.09
C PHE A 238 17.79 20.36 -0.01
N VAL A 239 17.62 19.78 -1.21
CA VAL A 239 16.65 18.69 -1.43
C VAL A 239 17.05 17.43 -0.67
N THR A 240 18.33 17.06 -0.70
CA THR A 240 18.84 15.90 0.05
C THR A 240 18.78 16.12 1.56
N GLY A 241 18.97 17.36 2.03
CA GLY A 241 18.76 17.73 3.43
C GLY A 241 17.31 17.59 3.91
N LEU A 242 16.34 17.56 3.01
CA LEU A 242 14.94 17.23 3.32
C LEU A 242 14.66 15.72 3.37
N GLY A 243 15.63 14.86 3.02
CA GLY A 243 15.49 13.42 2.98
C GLY A 243 14.94 12.88 1.65
N LEU A 244 15.07 13.64 0.56
CA LEU A 244 14.64 13.26 -0.79
C LEU A 244 15.84 13.12 -1.71
N GLU A 245 15.75 12.28 -2.73
CA GLU A 245 16.72 12.30 -3.82
C GLU A 245 16.58 13.59 -4.66
N PHE A 246 17.66 14.04 -5.29
CA PHE A 246 17.61 15.22 -6.14
C PHE A 246 17.27 14.88 -7.59
N GLU A 247 16.30 15.60 -8.17
CA GLU A 247 15.99 15.58 -9.59
C GLU A 247 16.58 16.82 -10.29
N PRO A 248 17.71 16.68 -10.99
CA PRO A 248 18.43 17.82 -11.58
C PRO A 248 17.80 18.37 -12.86
N LEU A 249 17.03 17.57 -13.61
CA LEU A 249 16.55 17.96 -14.93
C LEU A 249 15.02 18.04 -14.95
N THR A 250 14.52 19.24 -14.69
CA THR A 250 13.07 19.49 -14.67
C THR A 250 12.66 20.64 -15.55
N THR A 251 11.36 20.74 -15.79
CA THR A 251 10.73 21.97 -16.27
C THR A 251 10.33 22.82 -15.06
N GLN A 252 9.19 23.49 -15.11
CA GLN A 252 8.65 24.14 -13.92
C GLN A 252 8.15 23.14 -12.86
N VAL A 253 7.77 21.94 -13.29
CA VAL A 253 7.29 20.84 -12.43
C VAL A 253 8.32 19.73 -12.34
N ASN A 254 8.29 18.98 -11.25
CA ASN A 254 8.95 17.68 -11.20
C ASN A 254 8.20 16.68 -12.12
N PRO A 255 8.88 15.80 -12.87
CA PRO A 255 8.25 14.89 -13.82
C PRO A 255 7.35 13.81 -13.18
N CYS A 256 7.47 13.59 -11.86
CA CYS A 256 6.62 12.70 -11.07
C CYS A 256 6.70 11.19 -11.43
N ASP A 257 7.72 10.76 -12.17
CA ASP A 257 7.98 9.33 -12.45
C ASP A 257 8.23 8.53 -11.15
N ASP A 258 8.82 9.17 -10.14
CA ASP A 258 9.04 8.61 -8.81
C ASP A 258 7.72 8.33 -8.06
N LEU A 259 6.76 9.26 -8.13
CA LEU A 259 5.43 9.06 -7.57
C LEU A 259 4.66 7.96 -8.32
N ALA A 260 4.77 7.90 -9.65
CA ALA A 260 4.16 6.84 -10.44
C ALA A 260 4.73 5.46 -10.04
N ALA A 261 6.06 5.34 -9.88
CA ALA A 261 6.70 4.12 -9.42
C ALA A 261 6.24 3.70 -8.01
N LEU A 262 6.05 4.65 -7.10
CA LEU A 262 5.49 4.38 -5.77
C LEU A 262 4.04 3.90 -5.85
N PHE A 263 3.19 4.52 -6.68
CA PHE A 263 1.80 4.09 -6.86
C PHE A 263 1.72 2.68 -7.43
N ASP A 264 2.58 2.33 -8.38
CA ASP A 264 2.67 0.97 -8.91
C ASP A 264 3.17 -0.05 -7.87
N ALA A 265 4.10 0.33 -7.00
CA ALA A 265 4.54 -0.51 -5.90
C ALA A 265 3.39 -0.80 -4.91
N ILE A 266 2.60 0.22 -4.55
CA ILE A 266 1.42 0.08 -3.69
C ILE A 266 0.35 -0.80 -4.34
N ARG A 267 0.07 -0.61 -5.63
CA ARG A 267 -0.84 -1.48 -6.39
C ARG A 267 -0.42 -2.95 -6.31
N GLY A 268 0.88 -3.23 -6.37
CA GLY A 268 1.39 -4.59 -6.24
C GLY A 268 1.15 -5.23 -4.85
N ALA A 269 1.00 -4.45 -3.78
CA ALA A 269 0.52 -4.96 -2.50
C ALA A 269 -1.00 -5.16 -2.52
N ASN A 270 -1.74 -4.19 -3.06
CA ASN A 270 -3.20 -4.25 -3.20
C ASN A 270 -3.64 -5.48 -4.01
N ASP A 271 -2.95 -5.80 -5.10
CA ASP A 271 -3.27 -6.97 -5.95
C ASP A 271 -3.03 -8.29 -5.22
N ALA A 272 -2.07 -8.35 -4.30
CA ALA A 272 -1.87 -9.54 -3.46
C ALA A 272 -2.98 -9.71 -2.42
N LEU A 273 -3.46 -8.60 -1.86
CA LEU A 273 -4.58 -8.62 -0.91
C LEU A 273 -5.93 -8.83 -1.59
N LEU A 274 -6.15 -8.30 -2.80
CA LEU A 274 -7.36 -8.56 -3.59
C LEU A 274 -7.50 -10.06 -3.88
N ASP A 275 -6.39 -10.68 -4.29
CA ASP A 275 -6.36 -12.12 -4.54
C ASP A 275 -6.61 -12.93 -3.26
N LEU A 276 -6.05 -12.49 -2.12
CA LEU A 276 -6.33 -13.07 -0.81
C LEU A 276 -7.80 -12.91 -0.40
N ASP A 277 -8.39 -11.72 -0.56
CA ASP A 277 -9.77 -11.43 -0.18
C ASP A 277 -10.73 -12.35 -0.95
N LEU A 278 -10.46 -12.62 -2.24
CA LEU A 278 -11.22 -13.54 -3.08
C LEU A 278 -11.07 -15.00 -2.64
N ASP A 279 -9.85 -15.46 -2.37
CA ASP A 279 -9.61 -16.83 -1.91
C ASP A 279 -10.20 -17.05 -0.51
N MET A 280 -10.07 -16.09 0.41
CA MET A 280 -10.73 -16.12 1.72
C MET A 280 -12.25 -16.21 1.59
N TRP A 281 -12.84 -15.44 0.66
CA TRP A 281 -14.27 -15.53 0.38
C TRP A 281 -14.67 -16.93 -0.10
N LEU A 282 -13.89 -17.54 -1.00
CA LEU A 282 -14.11 -18.90 -1.50
C LEU A 282 -13.94 -19.95 -0.40
N TYR A 283 -12.92 -19.86 0.45
CA TYR A 283 -12.75 -20.76 1.58
C TYR A 283 -13.88 -20.65 2.61
N VAL A 284 -14.41 -19.44 2.85
CA VAL A 284 -15.62 -19.26 3.67
C VAL A 284 -16.83 -19.90 2.99
N SER A 285 -16.99 -19.73 1.67
CA SER A 285 -18.08 -20.34 0.89
C SER A 285 -18.03 -21.87 0.94
N ASP A 286 -16.85 -22.47 0.85
CA ASP A 286 -16.61 -23.91 0.95
C ASP A 286 -16.69 -24.43 2.40
N ARG A 287 -16.86 -23.52 3.38
CA ARG A 287 -16.87 -23.80 4.83
C ARG A 287 -15.53 -24.30 5.38
N TYR A 288 -14.46 -24.12 4.61
CA TYR A 288 -13.08 -24.32 5.06
C TYR A 288 -12.70 -23.32 6.13
N LEU A 289 -13.28 -22.11 6.08
CA LEU A 289 -13.15 -21.10 7.12
C LEU A 289 -14.51 -20.88 7.79
N GLY A 290 -14.56 -21.14 9.09
CA GLY A 290 -15.63 -20.66 9.96
C GLY A 290 -15.35 -19.21 10.41
N GLN A 291 -16.34 -18.56 11.03
CA GLN A 291 -16.14 -17.27 11.69
C GLN A 291 -16.50 -17.39 13.17
N GLN A 292 -15.63 -16.88 14.05
CA GLN A 292 -15.99 -16.76 15.48
C GLN A 292 -17.16 -15.78 15.61
N ALA A 293 -18.29 -16.26 16.14
CA ALA A 293 -19.43 -15.39 16.39
C ALA A 293 -19.14 -14.48 17.59
N VAL A 294 -19.05 -13.17 17.35
CA VAL A 294 -19.01 -12.17 18.43
C VAL A 294 -20.42 -12.00 18.98
N GLU A 295 -20.60 -12.18 20.29
CA GLU A 295 -21.91 -12.04 20.96
C GLU A 295 -22.47 -10.62 20.74
N GLY A 296 -23.54 -10.50 19.95
CA GLY A 296 -24.25 -9.23 19.69
C GLY A 296 -24.15 -8.69 18.25
N GLU A 297 -23.31 -9.24 17.37
CA GLU A 297 -23.30 -8.86 15.95
C GLU A 297 -24.45 -9.53 15.18
N THR A 298 -25.23 -8.74 14.44
CA THR A 298 -26.30 -9.26 13.57
C THR A 298 -25.74 -9.53 12.17
N GLY A 299 -25.33 -10.76 11.89
CA GLY A 299 -24.73 -11.16 10.59
C GLY A 299 -25.72 -11.15 9.41
N SER A 300 -27.02 -11.35 9.66
CA SER A 300 -28.10 -11.20 8.68
C SER A 300 -29.35 -10.69 9.36
N SER A 301 -30.06 -9.76 8.72
CA SER A 301 -31.32 -9.21 9.22
C SER A 301 -32.47 -10.24 9.30
N THR A 302 -32.31 -11.42 8.70
CA THR A 302 -33.33 -12.48 8.65
C THR A 302 -32.84 -13.88 9.00
N MET A 303 -31.52 -14.14 9.00
CA MET A 303 -30.94 -15.47 9.27
C MET A 303 -29.93 -15.43 10.42
N PRO A 304 -30.35 -15.75 11.67
CA PRO A 304 -29.52 -15.55 12.87
C PRO A 304 -28.20 -16.33 12.95
N HIS A 305 -28.04 -17.37 12.11
CA HIS A 305 -26.84 -18.23 12.08
C HIS A 305 -25.87 -17.86 10.95
N LYS A 306 -26.21 -16.92 10.07
CA LYS A 306 -25.39 -16.59 8.90
C LYS A 306 -24.29 -15.59 9.27
N VAL A 307 -23.05 -16.03 9.18
CA VAL A 307 -21.88 -15.15 9.26
C VAL A 307 -21.32 -14.96 7.85
N ASN A 308 -21.14 -13.71 7.41
CA ASN A 308 -20.74 -13.36 6.04
C ASN A 308 -19.31 -12.78 6.05
N PRO A 309 -18.48 -13.04 5.03
CA PRO A 309 -17.11 -12.50 4.93
C PRO A 309 -17.09 -10.99 4.56
N ILE A 310 -17.89 -10.16 5.24
CA ILE A 310 -18.11 -8.75 4.87
C ILE A 310 -16.86 -7.89 4.97
N ASP A 311 -15.89 -8.29 5.78
CA ASP A 311 -14.65 -7.55 5.93
C ASP A 311 -13.75 -7.75 4.70
N PHE A 312 -13.64 -8.99 4.18
CA PHE A 312 -12.97 -9.27 2.90
C PHE A 312 -13.70 -8.60 1.72
N GLU A 313 -15.03 -8.67 1.66
CA GLU A 313 -15.82 -7.99 0.61
C GLU A 313 -15.64 -6.45 0.67
N ASN A 314 -15.50 -5.89 1.87
CA ASN A 314 -15.25 -4.45 2.03
C ASN A 314 -13.84 -4.08 1.60
N SER A 315 -12.86 -4.92 1.92
CA SER A 315 -11.48 -4.74 1.46
C SER A 315 -11.41 -4.79 -0.06
N GLU A 316 -11.97 -5.83 -0.67
CA GLU A 316 -11.97 -6.04 -2.12
C GLU A 316 -12.44 -4.79 -2.88
N GLY A 317 -13.58 -4.24 -2.49
CA GLY A 317 -14.14 -3.04 -3.11
C GLY A 317 -13.26 -1.79 -2.93
N ASN A 318 -12.66 -1.60 -1.75
CA ASN A 318 -11.80 -0.45 -1.47
C ASN A 318 -10.45 -0.57 -2.18
N LEU A 319 -9.81 -1.74 -2.18
CA LEU A 319 -8.54 -1.96 -2.88
C LEU A 319 -8.71 -1.84 -4.40
N SER A 320 -9.82 -2.34 -4.95
CA SER A 320 -10.16 -2.14 -6.37
C SER A 320 -10.31 -0.66 -6.72
N LYS A 321 -10.98 0.12 -5.87
CA LYS A 321 -11.11 1.57 -6.03
C LYS A 321 -9.76 2.28 -5.89
N ALA A 322 -8.94 1.90 -4.90
CA ALA A 322 -7.60 2.43 -4.71
C ALA A 322 -6.74 2.19 -5.96
N ASN A 323 -6.73 0.98 -6.52
CA ASN A 323 -5.95 0.66 -7.71
C ASN A 323 -6.40 1.45 -8.94
N SER A 324 -7.70 1.68 -9.10
CA SER A 324 -8.24 2.54 -10.16
C SER A 324 -7.70 3.97 -10.04
N ASP A 325 -7.71 4.54 -8.82
CA ASP A 325 -7.21 5.88 -8.57
C ASP A 325 -5.69 5.98 -8.70
N LEU A 326 -4.94 5.02 -8.16
CA LEU A 326 -3.48 4.96 -8.27
C LEU A 326 -3.01 4.84 -9.72
N THR A 327 -3.70 4.03 -10.54
CA THR A 327 -3.41 3.91 -11.98
C THR A 327 -3.66 5.25 -12.68
N PHE A 328 -4.83 5.85 -12.46
CA PHE A 328 -5.14 7.16 -13.04
C PHE A 328 -4.14 8.23 -12.61
N LEU A 329 -3.77 8.27 -11.32
CA LEU A 329 -2.79 9.22 -10.79
C LEU A 329 -1.43 9.04 -11.46
N ALA A 330 -0.91 7.81 -11.51
CA ALA A 330 0.38 7.50 -12.13
C ALA A 330 0.44 7.91 -13.60
N ASP A 331 -0.60 7.59 -14.37
CA ASP A 331 -0.68 7.92 -15.79
C ASP A 331 -0.82 9.43 -16.03
N TYR A 332 -1.60 10.12 -15.19
CA TYR A 332 -1.94 11.53 -15.43
C TYR A 332 -0.81 12.48 -15.04
N ILE A 333 -0.17 12.28 -13.89
CA ILE A 333 0.79 13.27 -13.33
C ILE A 333 2.15 13.29 -14.05
N THR A 334 2.45 12.28 -14.87
CA THR A 334 3.69 12.16 -15.65
C THR A 334 3.65 12.88 -17.00
N SER A 335 2.50 13.45 -17.36
CA SER A 335 2.30 14.16 -18.62
C SER A 335 1.89 15.62 -18.39
N SER A 336 2.65 16.56 -18.97
CA SER A 336 2.34 17.98 -18.91
C SER A 336 2.69 18.68 -20.22
N ARG A 337 1.87 19.63 -20.67
CA ARG A 337 2.08 20.33 -21.95
C ARG A 337 3.24 21.33 -21.80
N LEU A 338 4.25 21.22 -22.68
CA LEU A 338 5.43 22.09 -22.70
C LEU A 338 6.14 22.11 -21.33
N GLN A 339 6.53 23.29 -20.81
CA GLN A 339 7.20 23.41 -19.51
C GLN A 339 6.27 23.20 -18.31
N ARG A 340 4.95 23.26 -18.53
CA ARG A 340 3.87 22.68 -17.69
C ARG A 340 2.51 23.20 -18.15
N ASP A 341 1.47 22.49 -17.74
CA ASP A 341 0.14 23.04 -17.47
C ASP A 341 -0.26 22.72 -16.02
N LEU A 342 -1.33 23.35 -15.50
CA LEU A 342 -1.70 23.28 -14.07
C LEU A 342 -2.72 22.16 -13.76
N SER A 343 -3.03 21.28 -14.71
CA SER A 343 -4.07 20.25 -14.52
C SER A 343 -3.69 19.20 -13.47
N ASP A 344 -2.39 18.98 -13.26
CA ASP A 344 -1.84 18.08 -12.25
C ASP A 344 -2.11 18.57 -10.81
N SER A 345 -2.20 19.88 -10.59
CA SER A 345 -2.38 20.48 -9.26
C SER A 345 -3.66 20.00 -8.57
N THR A 346 -4.78 19.94 -9.29
CA THR A 346 -6.04 19.43 -8.72
C THR A 346 -6.04 17.90 -8.61
N VAL A 347 -5.29 17.21 -9.47
CA VAL A 347 -5.23 15.74 -9.49
C VAL A 347 -4.42 15.23 -8.30
N LYS A 348 -3.24 15.82 -8.02
CA LYS A 348 -2.38 15.47 -6.88
C LYS A 348 -3.06 15.62 -5.51
N ARG A 349 -4.08 16.46 -5.40
CA ARG A 349 -4.91 16.58 -4.18
C ARG A 349 -5.74 15.33 -3.86
N ASN A 350 -5.84 14.38 -4.79
CA ASN A 350 -6.57 13.11 -4.60
C ASN A 350 -5.66 11.94 -4.20
N VAL A 351 -4.34 12.14 -4.08
CA VAL A 351 -3.42 11.07 -3.61
C VAL A 351 -3.84 10.55 -2.24
N GLY A 352 -4.24 11.45 -1.34
CA GLY A 352 -4.77 11.11 -0.03
C GLY A 352 -6.01 10.21 -0.06
N ALA A 353 -6.90 10.41 -1.04
CA ALA A 353 -8.10 9.60 -1.20
C ALA A 353 -7.77 8.17 -1.65
N ALA A 354 -6.80 8.01 -2.56
CA ALA A 354 -6.30 6.70 -2.97
C ALA A 354 -5.66 5.95 -1.79
N PHE A 355 -4.85 6.64 -0.98
CA PHE A 355 -4.25 6.06 0.24
C PHE A 355 -5.29 5.72 1.29
N ALA A 356 -6.35 6.52 1.42
CA ALA A 356 -7.45 6.24 2.34
C ALA A 356 -8.19 4.95 1.96
N HIS A 357 -8.44 4.71 0.67
CA HIS A 357 -8.99 3.44 0.20
C HIS A 357 -8.03 2.26 0.46
N CYS A 358 -6.71 2.44 0.29
CA CYS A 358 -5.71 1.43 0.66
C CYS A 358 -5.81 1.09 2.16
N LEU A 359 -5.79 2.09 3.03
CA LEU A 359 -5.85 1.92 4.49
C LEU A 359 -7.14 1.22 4.94
N ILE A 360 -8.28 1.57 4.34
CA ILE A 360 -9.54 0.88 4.62
C ILE A 360 -9.43 -0.59 4.20
N GLY A 361 -8.89 -0.87 3.01
CA GLY A 361 -8.65 -2.23 2.54
C GLY A 361 -7.79 -3.04 3.51
N TYR A 362 -6.62 -2.52 3.87
CA TYR A 362 -5.67 -3.22 4.74
C TYR A 362 -6.27 -3.53 6.11
N THR A 363 -6.88 -2.53 6.75
CA THR A 363 -7.53 -2.71 8.07
C THR A 363 -8.76 -3.61 8.01
N LYS A 364 -9.36 -3.80 6.83
CA LYS A 364 -10.50 -4.70 6.62
C LYS A 364 -10.08 -6.14 6.35
N THR A 365 -9.05 -6.36 5.54
CA THR A 365 -8.44 -7.70 5.43
C THR A 365 -7.96 -8.16 6.80
N ALA A 366 -7.30 -7.29 7.59
CA ALA A 366 -6.82 -7.64 8.94
C ALA A 366 -7.97 -8.07 9.85
N ALA A 367 -9.05 -7.29 9.90
CA ALA A 367 -10.24 -7.64 10.67
C ALA A 367 -10.92 -8.92 10.19
N GLY A 368 -10.83 -9.25 8.89
CA GLY A 368 -11.29 -10.51 8.33
C GLY A 368 -10.45 -11.69 8.82
N LEU A 369 -9.12 -11.56 8.78
CA LEU A 369 -8.17 -12.59 9.24
C LEU A 369 -8.33 -12.90 10.73
N GLU A 370 -8.58 -11.90 11.57
CA GLU A 370 -8.83 -12.10 13.02
C GLU A 370 -10.08 -12.94 13.33
N LYS A 371 -11.05 -12.97 12.40
CA LYS A 371 -12.35 -13.62 12.63
C LYS A 371 -12.43 -15.04 12.09
N VAL A 372 -11.62 -15.37 11.08
CA VAL A 372 -11.68 -16.67 10.42
C VAL A 372 -10.92 -17.72 11.22
N VAL A 373 -11.47 -18.94 11.23
CA VAL A 373 -10.84 -20.10 11.86
C VAL A 373 -10.94 -21.29 10.89
N PRO A 374 -9.83 -21.98 10.58
CA PRO A 374 -9.87 -23.19 9.76
C PRO A 374 -10.77 -24.27 10.35
N ASN A 375 -11.56 -24.90 9.49
CA ASN A 375 -12.43 -26.02 9.83
C ASN A 375 -11.80 -27.33 9.35
N GLU A 376 -10.92 -27.88 10.18
CA GLU A 376 -10.16 -29.10 9.86
C GLU A 376 -11.06 -30.28 9.50
N THR A 377 -12.22 -30.39 10.13
CA THR A 377 -13.19 -31.47 9.86
C THR A 377 -13.68 -31.40 8.42
N VAL A 378 -14.10 -30.22 7.96
CA VAL A 378 -14.59 -30.04 6.58
C VAL A 378 -13.48 -30.26 5.57
N MET A 379 -12.27 -29.72 5.81
CA MET A 379 -11.13 -29.94 4.91
C MET A 379 -10.76 -31.43 4.78
N ARG A 380 -10.78 -32.16 5.91
CA ARG A 380 -10.53 -33.61 5.93
C ARG A 380 -11.61 -34.40 5.20
N GLU A 381 -12.88 -34.09 5.45
CA GLU A 381 -14.02 -34.73 4.78
C GLU A 381 -13.98 -34.51 3.25
N ASP A 382 -13.57 -33.32 2.79
CA ASP A 382 -13.48 -33.01 1.34
C ASP A 382 -12.35 -33.84 0.68
N LEU A 383 -11.21 -34.00 1.36
CA LEU A 383 -10.11 -34.87 0.94
C LEU A 383 -10.51 -36.35 0.90
N GLU A 384 -11.14 -36.85 1.98
CA GLU A 384 -11.59 -38.25 2.09
C GLU A 384 -12.65 -38.60 1.05
N SER A 385 -13.50 -37.63 0.67
CA SER A 385 -14.54 -37.83 -0.34
C SER A 385 -14.05 -37.69 -1.78
N THR A 386 -12.76 -37.37 -1.99
CA THR A 386 -12.15 -37.18 -3.32
C THR A 386 -10.91 -38.06 -3.51
N PRO A 387 -11.01 -39.40 -3.48
CA PRO A 387 -9.85 -40.29 -3.54
C PRO A 387 -9.12 -40.28 -4.89
N GLU A 388 -9.76 -39.85 -5.99
CA GLU A 388 -9.16 -39.81 -7.33
C GLU A 388 -7.89 -38.95 -7.43
N ILE A 389 -7.69 -38.00 -6.51
CA ILE A 389 -6.53 -37.11 -6.47
C ILE A 389 -5.21 -37.85 -6.21
N VAL A 390 -5.22 -39.06 -5.60
CA VAL A 390 -4.00 -39.87 -5.48
C VAL A 390 -3.58 -40.51 -6.80
N GLY A 391 -4.44 -40.48 -7.82
CA GLY A 391 -4.15 -41.08 -9.13
C GLY A 391 -2.88 -40.52 -9.79
N GLU A 392 -2.55 -39.25 -9.56
CA GLU A 392 -1.29 -38.66 -10.01
C GLU A 392 -0.07 -39.31 -9.34
N ALA A 393 -0.14 -39.54 -8.02
CA ALA A 393 0.94 -40.22 -7.29
C ALA A 393 1.11 -41.67 -7.80
N VAL A 394 0.00 -42.39 -7.94
CA VAL A 394 -0.03 -43.77 -8.44
C VAL A 394 0.61 -43.86 -9.82
N GLN A 395 0.19 -43.04 -10.78
CA GLN A 395 0.78 -43.09 -12.13
C GLN A 395 2.29 -42.79 -12.09
N THR A 396 2.72 -41.90 -11.18
CA THR A 396 4.10 -41.42 -11.13
C THR A 396 5.02 -42.49 -10.56
N ILE A 397 4.57 -43.18 -9.51
CA ILE A 397 5.26 -44.35 -8.93
C ILE A 397 5.33 -45.47 -9.98
N LEU A 398 4.24 -45.77 -10.69
CA LEU A 398 4.27 -46.82 -11.72
C LEU A 398 5.19 -46.49 -12.89
N ARG A 399 5.25 -45.21 -13.32
CA ARG A 399 6.23 -44.75 -14.32
C ARG A 399 7.67 -44.92 -13.84
N ARG A 400 7.96 -44.70 -12.55
CA ARG A 400 9.28 -44.95 -11.95
C ARG A 400 9.68 -46.42 -12.09
N GLU A 401 8.73 -47.34 -11.94
CA GLU A 401 8.92 -48.78 -12.14
C GLU A 401 8.96 -49.22 -13.62
N GLY A 402 8.81 -48.30 -14.57
CA GLY A 402 8.87 -48.60 -16.01
C GLY A 402 7.56 -49.09 -16.63
N GLN A 403 6.42 -48.95 -15.94
CA GLN A 403 5.10 -49.26 -16.51
C GLN A 403 4.70 -48.18 -17.54
N GLU A 404 4.66 -48.55 -18.82
CA GLU A 404 4.40 -47.60 -19.93
C GLU A 404 2.93 -47.14 -20.00
N ASP A 405 1.99 -47.95 -19.54
CA ASP A 405 0.54 -47.73 -19.59
C ASP A 405 -0.07 -47.25 -18.26
N ALA A 406 0.77 -46.89 -17.28
CA ALA A 406 0.36 -46.45 -15.93
C ALA A 406 -0.74 -45.37 -15.92
N TYR A 407 -0.65 -44.38 -16.82
CA TYR A 407 -1.67 -43.32 -16.94
C TYR A 407 -3.02 -43.87 -17.41
N GLU A 408 -3.02 -44.77 -18.39
CA GLU A 408 -4.25 -45.34 -18.92
C GLU A 408 -4.91 -46.27 -17.89
N GLN A 409 -4.14 -47.02 -17.10
CA GLN A 409 -4.66 -47.83 -15.99
C GLN A 409 -5.38 -46.97 -14.93
N VAL A 410 -4.76 -45.87 -14.47
CA VAL A 410 -5.37 -44.95 -13.51
C VAL A 410 -6.59 -44.23 -14.11
N LYS A 411 -6.51 -43.85 -15.39
CA LYS A 411 -7.60 -43.18 -16.09
C LYS A 411 -8.82 -44.09 -16.31
N ASP A 412 -8.62 -45.37 -16.61
CA ASP A 412 -9.71 -46.34 -16.76
C ASP A 412 -10.44 -46.60 -15.42
N LEU A 413 -9.72 -46.47 -14.30
CA LEU A 413 -10.30 -46.55 -12.95
C LEU A 413 -11.11 -45.28 -12.62
N THR A 414 -10.56 -44.10 -12.88
CA THR A 414 -11.09 -42.82 -12.36
C THR A 414 -12.07 -42.10 -13.29
N ARG A 415 -12.01 -42.32 -14.62
CA ARG A 415 -12.74 -41.48 -15.58
C ARG A 415 -14.24 -41.76 -15.60
N GLY A 416 -15.01 -40.79 -15.09
CA GLY A 416 -16.48 -40.80 -15.16
C GLY A 416 -17.12 -41.82 -14.22
N LYS A 417 -16.39 -42.22 -13.17
CA LYS A 417 -16.83 -43.14 -12.12
C LYS A 417 -16.60 -42.49 -10.77
N ASP A 418 -17.50 -42.73 -9.82
CA ASP A 418 -17.24 -42.45 -8.42
C ASP A 418 -16.31 -43.55 -7.90
N VAL A 419 -15.08 -43.18 -7.57
CA VAL A 419 -14.06 -44.09 -7.05
C VAL A 419 -13.95 -43.95 -5.54
N THR A 420 -13.58 -45.04 -4.89
CA THR A 420 -13.25 -45.10 -3.46
C THR A 420 -11.77 -45.40 -3.28
N LEU A 421 -11.24 -45.14 -2.09
CA LEU A 421 -9.87 -45.55 -1.76
C LEU A 421 -9.69 -47.08 -1.83
N GLU A 422 -10.76 -47.85 -1.62
CA GLU A 422 -10.72 -49.31 -1.72
C GLU A 422 -10.56 -49.76 -3.18
N ASP A 423 -11.19 -49.09 -4.15
CA ASP A 423 -11.00 -49.38 -5.58
C ASP A 423 -9.53 -49.19 -6.00
N PHE A 424 -8.84 -48.21 -5.41
CA PHE A 424 -7.39 -48.04 -5.61
C PHE A 424 -6.58 -49.17 -4.97
N ARG A 425 -6.96 -49.64 -3.77
CA ARG A 425 -6.27 -50.77 -3.12
C ARG A 425 -6.42 -52.07 -3.91
N GLU A 426 -7.61 -52.34 -4.44
CA GLU A 426 -7.85 -53.48 -5.32
C GLU A 426 -6.98 -53.39 -6.58
N LEU A 427 -6.87 -52.20 -7.18
CA LEU A 427 -5.94 -51.98 -8.30
C LEU A 427 -4.50 -52.32 -7.89
N PHE A 428 -4.04 -51.87 -6.72
CA PHE A 428 -2.65 -52.08 -6.28
C PHE A 428 -2.29 -53.56 -6.08
N ASP A 429 -3.25 -54.37 -5.65
CA ASP A 429 -3.07 -55.82 -5.46
C ASP A 429 -2.83 -56.55 -6.79
N ASP A 430 -3.40 -56.04 -7.89
CA ASP A 430 -3.29 -56.61 -9.23
C ASP A 430 -2.08 -56.10 -10.03
N LEU A 431 -1.36 -55.08 -9.54
CA LEU A 431 -0.18 -54.52 -10.22
C LEU A 431 1.02 -55.47 -10.19
N ASP A 432 1.68 -55.63 -11.34
CA ASP A 432 2.96 -56.35 -11.46
C ASP A 432 4.13 -55.43 -11.06
N VAL A 433 4.28 -55.23 -9.75
CA VAL A 433 5.35 -54.44 -9.10
C VAL A 433 5.90 -55.18 -7.89
N ASP A 434 7.11 -54.81 -7.46
CA ASP A 434 7.73 -55.35 -6.24
C ASP A 434 6.87 -55.04 -5.00
N GLU A 435 6.87 -55.93 -4.00
CA GLU A 435 6.03 -55.75 -2.79
C GLU A 435 6.34 -54.45 -2.05
N SER A 436 7.60 -53.99 -2.04
CA SER A 436 7.95 -52.70 -1.42
C SER A 436 7.28 -51.52 -2.13
N VAL A 437 7.13 -51.58 -3.46
CA VAL A 437 6.41 -50.54 -4.22
C VAL A 437 4.90 -50.64 -3.97
N ARG A 438 4.37 -51.85 -3.83
CA ARG A 438 2.97 -52.06 -3.47
C ARG A 438 2.67 -51.51 -2.07
N GLU A 439 3.58 -51.65 -1.11
CA GLU A 439 3.50 -51.04 0.21
C GLU A 439 3.49 -49.50 0.12
N GLU A 440 4.40 -48.89 -0.65
CA GLU A 440 4.41 -47.43 -0.91
C GLU A 440 3.07 -46.93 -1.47
N LEU A 441 2.49 -47.65 -2.44
CA LEU A 441 1.19 -47.30 -3.03
C LEU A 441 0.04 -47.39 -2.00
N ARG A 442 0.06 -48.42 -1.13
CA ARG A 442 -0.96 -48.61 -0.09
C ARG A 442 -0.90 -47.56 1.03
N GLU A 443 0.25 -46.91 1.23
CA GLU A 443 0.41 -45.81 2.18
C GLU A 443 -0.19 -44.49 1.67
N LEU A 444 -0.46 -44.36 0.37
CA LEU A 444 -1.08 -43.16 -0.20
C LEU A 444 -2.47 -42.92 0.37
N THR A 445 -2.68 -41.71 0.88
CA THR A 445 -3.98 -41.20 1.28
C THR A 445 -4.14 -39.77 0.76
N PRO A 446 -5.35 -39.30 0.46
CA PRO A 446 -5.56 -37.91 0.08
C PRO A 446 -4.98 -36.92 1.10
N ALA A 447 -5.21 -37.14 2.39
CA ALA A 447 -4.69 -36.25 3.44
C ALA A 447 -3.16 -36.32 3.61
N GLY A 448 -2.53 -37.44 3.29
CA GLY A 448 -1.07 -37.61 3.36
C GLY A 448 -0.32 -37.21 2.09
N TYR A 449 -1.02 -36.96 0.97
CA TYR A 449 -0.43 -36.61 -0.31
C TYR A 449 -0.27 -35.09 -0.49
N THR A 450 0.29 -34.43 0.52
CA THR A 450 0.56 -32.97 0.53
C THR A 450 1.98 -32.60 0.11
N GLY A 451 2.80 -33.60 -0.21
CA GLY A 451 4.20 -33.41 -0.62
C GLY A 451 5.03 -32.76 0.48
N VAL A 452 5.75 -31.69 0.12
CA VAL A 452 6.60 -30.91 1.04
C VAL A 452 5.94 -29.58 1.45
N ALA A 453 4.62 -29.47 1.34
CA ALA A 453 3.90 -28.22 1.63
C ALA A 453 4.22 -27.67 3.04
N ASP A 454 4.36 -28.56 4.01
CA ASP A 454 4.76 -28.23 5.38
C ASP A 454 6.17 -27.60 5.44
N ASP A 455 7.16 -28.23 4.80
CA ASP A 455 8.54 -27.75 4.76
C ASP A 455 8.67 -26.39 4.05
N LEU A 456 7.84 -26.14 3.03
CA LEU A 456 7.86 -24.86 2.29
C LEU A 456 7.47 -23.64 3.14
N VAL A 457 6.82 -23.85 4.29
CA VAL A 457 6.52 -22.75 5.23
C VAL A 457 7.81 -22.20 5.85
N ASP A 458 8.88 -23.00 5.93
CA ASP A 458 10.18 -22.56 6.48
C ASP A 458 10.90 -21.56 5.54
N ASP A 459 10.52 -21.47 4.26
CA ASP A 459 11.04 -20.46 3.33
C ASP A 459 10.54 -19.02 3.62
N LEU A 460 9.71 -18.83 4.66
CA LEU A 460 9.32 -17.51 5.17
C LEU A 460 10.37 -16.86 6.08
N GLU A 461 11.43 -17.59 6.48
CA GLU A 461 12.49 -17.10 7.38
C GLU A 461 13.42 -16.03 6.79
#